data_AF-A0A941FS17-F1
#
_entry.id   AF-A0A941FS17-F1
#
_cell.length_a   1.000
_cell.length_b   1.000
_cell.length_c   1.000
_cell.angle_alpha   90.00
_cell.angle_beta   90.00
_cell.angle_gamma   90.00
#
_symmetry.space_group_name_H-M   'P 1'
#
loop_
_entity.id
_entity.type
_entity.pdbx_description
1 polymer ?
#
loop_
_entity_poly.entity_id
_entity_poly.type
_entity_poly.pdbx_seq_one_letter_code
_entity_poly.pdbx_strand_id
1 'polypeptide(L)'
;MDGAFIIYYKVSQPWFSEKELSGLRWLTKRTNKTPVNITMNNQDIYASFSHPAHKVKPVLKDGKYKFDIEIDVSGKILGLDTQIDIDKIKRKFESQIKKEILSTFKIGLQRTRTL
;
A
#
# COMPACT_ATOMS: atom_id res chain seq x y z
N MET A 1 6.26 -13.40 7.41
CA MET A 1 7.54 -12.76 7.04
C MET A 1 7.57 -11.46 7.80
N ASP A 2 8.60 -11.19 8.59
CA ASP A 2 8.50 -10.09 9.57
C ASP A 2 9.04 -8.74 9.05
N GLY A 3 9.66 -8.75 7.86
CA GLY A 3 10.25 -7.57 7.24
C GLY A 3 11.22 -7.91 6.10
N ALA A 4 11.98 -6.91 5.65
CA ALA A 4 13.03 -7.07 4.64
C ALA A 4 14.18 -6.07 4.84
N PHE A 5 15.36 -6.45 4.37
CA PHE A 5 16.48 -5.52 4.15
C PHE A 5 16.42 -4.97 2.73
N ILE A 6 16.72 -3.68 2.56
CA ILE A 6 16.93 -3.09 1.23
C ILE A 6 18.41 -3.29 0.87
N ILE A 7 18.69 -3.72 -0.36
CA ILE A 7 20.07 -3.85 -0.86
C ILE A 7 20.28 -2.80 -1.94
N TYR A 8 21.27 -1.92 -1.75
CA TYR A 8 21.65 -0.91 -2.72
C TYR A 8 23.18 -0.98 -2.93
N TYR A 9 23.63 -1.13 -4.19
CA TYR A 9 25.04 -1.37 -4.53
C TYR A 9 25.74 -2.44 -3.68
N LYS A 10 25.07 -3.58 -3.45
CA LYS A 10 25.56 -4.71 -2.62
C LYS A 10 25.78 -4.38 -1.13
N VAL A 11 25.35 -3.20 -0.67
CA VAL A 11 25.35 -2.82 0.75
C VAL A 11 23.94 -2.98 1.29
N SER A 12 23.82 -3.72 2.40
CA SER A 12 22.57 -3.80 3.15
C SER A 12 22.27 -2.45 3.78
N GLN A 13 21.09 -1.93 3.47
CA GLN A 13 20.49 -0.74 4.07
C GLN A 13 19.68 -1.17 5.31
N PRO A 14 19.10 -0.23 6.07
CA PRO A 14 18.36 -0.57 7.29
C PRO A 14 17.24 -1.60 7.05
N TRP A 15 16.96 -2.42 8.07
CA TRP A 15 15.83 -3.34 8.08
C TRP A 15 14.50 -2.60 8.19
N PHE A 16 13.51 -3.02 7.41
CA PHE A 16 12.13 -2.51 7.49
C PHE A 16 11.20 -3.65 7.88
N SER A 17 10.32 -3.38 8.84
CA SER A 17 9.26 -4.32 9.22
C SER A 17 8.24 -4.51 8.09
N GLU A 18 7.51 -5.63 8.13
CA GLU A 18 6.41 -5.90 7.19
C GLU A 18 5.40 -4.74 7.15
N LYS A 19 5.09 -4.15 8.32
CA LYS A 19 4.17 -3.01 8.45
C LYS A 19 4.69 -1.77 7.72
N GLU A 20 5.99 -1.46 7.86
CA GLU A 20 6.61 -0.33 7.15
C GLU A 20 6.62 -0.55 5.64
N LEU A 21 6.65 -1.81 5.18
CA LEU A 21 6.66 -2.20 3.77
C LEU A 21 5.26 -2.44 3.19
N SER A 22 4.19 -2.27 3.98
CA SER A 22 2.81 -2.57 3.57
C SER A 22 2.35 -1.87 2.29
N GLY A 23 2.92 -0.71 1.93
CA GLY A 23 2.63 -0.02 0.69
C GLY A 23 3.21 -0.68 -0.58
N LEU A 24 4.30 -1.46 -0.47
CA LEU A 24 4.98 -2.06 -1.62
C LEU A 24 4.11 -3.08 -2.36
N ARG A 25 3.22 -3.77 -1.64
CA ARG A 25 2.36 -4.81 -2.23
C ARG A 25 1.49 -4.30 -3.38
N TRP A 26 1.11 -3.02 -3.34
CA TRP A 26 0.27 -2.36 -4.35
C TRP A 26 1.03 -1.94 -5.61
N LEU A 27 2.37 -1.85 -5.51
CA LEU A 27 3.27 -1.55 -6.62
C LEU A 27 4.02 -2.80 -7.09
N THR A 28 3.63 -3.99 -6.62
CA THR A 28 4.26 -5.25 -6.96
C THR A 28 3.30 -6.12 -7.77
N LYS A 29 3.52 -6.22 -9.08
CA LYS A 29 2.64 -7.00 -10.00
C LYS A 29 2.47 -8.47 -9.60
N ARG A 30 3.46 -9.05 -8.89
CA ARG A 30 3.47 -10.44 -8.43
C ARG A 30 2.75 -10.65 -7.08
N THR A 31 2.10 -9.63 -6.52
CA THR A 31 1.27 -9.80 -5.33
C THR A 31 0.05 -10.65 -5.67
N ASN A 32 0.11 -11.94 -5.35
CA ASN A 32 -0.93 -12.92 -5.70
C ASN A 32 -2.16 -12.82 -4.79
N LYS A 33 -1.97 -12.60 -3.49
CA LYS A 33 -3.05 -12.48 -2.51
C LYS A 33 -2.57 -11.68 -1.32
N THR A 34 -3.32 -10.66 -0.92
CA THR A 34 -2.97 -9.86 0.25
C THR A 34 -4.22 -9.44 1.03
N PRO A 35 -4.30 -9.74 2.35
CA PRO A 35 -5.42 -9.32 3.17
C PRO A 35 -5.26 -7.85 3.57
N VAL A 36 -6.39 -7.15 3.64
CA VAL A 36 -6.50 -5.82 4.25
C VAL A 36 -7.73 -5.83 5.14
N ASN A 37 -7.57 -5.31 6.35
CA ASN A 37 -8.66 -5.06 7.27
C ASN A 37 -8.92 -3.55 7.36
N ILE A 38 -10.18 -3.18 7.45
CA ILE A 38 -10.63 -1.84 7.82
C ILE A 38 -11.65 -1.97 8.94
N THR A 39 -11.74 -0.95 9.79
CA THR A 39 -12.79 -0.85 10.79
C THR A 39 -13.77 0.25 10.37
N MET A 40 -15.06 -0.06 10.34
CA MET A 40 -16.14 0.87 10.01
C MET A 40 -17.38 0.54 10.84
N ASN A 41 -18.00 1.56 11.46
CA ASN A 41 -19.15 1.40 12.35
C ASN A 41 -18.93 0.34 13.43
N ASN A 42 -17.74 0.35 14.05
CA ASN A 42 -17.32 -0.61 15.07
C ASN A 42 -17.28 -2.07 14.61
N GLN A 43 -17.28 -2.32 13.29
CA GLN A 43 -17.13 -3.64 12.70
C GLN A 43 -15.87 -3.73 11.85
N ASP A 44 -15.13 -4.83 12.01
CA ASP A 44 -14.00 -5.14 11.15
C ASP A 44 -14.48 -5.80 9.85
N ILE A 45 -14.02 -5.24 8.73
CA ILE A 45 -14.31 -5.72 7.39
C ILE A 45 -12.99 -6.17 6.76
N TYR A 46 -12.97 -7.42 6.32
CA TYR A 46 -11.81 -8.05 5.73
C TYR A 46 -11.99 -8.19 4.23
N ALA A 47 -10.99 -7.76 3.46
CA ALA A 47 -10.93 -8.02 2.03
C ALA A 47 -9.61 -8.65 1.66
N SER A 48 -9.65 -9.55 0.67
CA SER A 48 -8.47 -10.11 0.04
C SER A 48 -8.32 -9.54 -1.35
N PHE A 49 -7.22 -8.85 -1.59
CA PHE A 49 -6.86 -8.23 -2.87
C PHE A 49 -5.81 -9.06 -3.61
N SER A 50 -5.79 -8.93 -4.94
CA SER A 50 -4.85 -9.68 -5.79
C SER A 50 -4.54 -8.93 -7.08
N HIS A 51 -3.37 -9.22 -7.66
CA HIS A 51 -2.98 -8.77 -8.99
C HIS A 51 -3.08 -7.24 -9.21
N PRO A 52 -2.41 -6.41 -8.38
CA PRO A 52 -2.48 -4.97 -8.54
C PRO A 52 -1.81 -4.55 -9.87
N ALA A 53 -2.57 -3.83 -10.68
CA ALA A 53 -2.06 -3.06 -11.80
C ALA A 53 -1.73 -1.65 -11.33
N HIS A 54 -0.61 -1.10 -11.78
CA HIS A 54 -0.21 0.24 -11.40
C HIS A 54 0.50 0.98 -12.53
N LYS A 55 0.40 2.30 -12.49
CA LYS A 55 1.14 3.23 -13.33
C LYS A 55 1.73 4.32 -12.46
N VAL A 56 3.03 4.54 -12.58
CA VAL A 56 3.75 5.60 -11.86
C VAL A 56 4.30 6.57 -12.88
N LYS A 57 3.90 7.83 -12.79
CA LYS A 57 4.42 8.90 -13.64
C LYS A 57 5.16 9.92 -12.76
N PRO A 58 6.47 10.13 -12.96
CA PRO A 58 7.14 11.26 -12.35
C PRO A 58 6.65 12.55 -13.00
N VAL A 59 6.35 13.57 -12.19
CA VAL A 59 5.95 14.89 -12.65
C VAL A 59 6.80 15.94 -11.94
N LEU A 60 7.37 16.88 -12.70
CA LEU A 60 8.12 18.00 -12.13
C LEU A 60 7.15 19.13 -11.82
N LYS A 61 7.03 19.50 -10.54
CA LYS A 61 6.16 20.59 -10.10
C LYS A 61 6.87 21.40 -9.02
N ASP A 62 7.01 22.71 -9.26
CA ASP A 62 7.68 23.65 -8.37
C ASP A 62 9.15 23.25 -8.08
N GLY A 63 9.86 22.77 -9.10
CA GLY A 63 11.25 22.30 -8.98
C GLY A 63 11.43 21.00 -8.18
N LYS A 64 10.33 20.32 -7.82
CA LYS A 64 10.36 19.06 -7.07
C LYS A 64 9.71 17.95 -7.88
N TYR A 65 10.33 16.77 -7.89
CA TYR A 65 9.68 15.57 -8.40
C TYR A 65 8.52 15.17 -7.49
N LYS A 66 7.35 15.02 -8.09
CA LYS A 66 6.17 14.37 -7.53
C LYS A 66 5.87 13.13 -8.36
N PHE A 67 5.05 12.22 -7.84
CA PHE A 67 4.68 11.00 -8.52
C PHE A 67 3.16 10.90 -8.57
N ASP A 68 2.62 10.85 -9.77
CA ASP A 68 1.23 10.46 -10.00
C ASP A 68 1.18 8.94 -10.05
N ILE A 69 0.49 8.35 -9.07
CA ILE A 69 0.39 6.91 -8.88
C ILE A 69 -1.07 6.51 -9.08
N GLU A 70 -1.31 5.74 -10.12
CA GLU A 70 -2.60 5.11 -10.42
C GLU A 70 -2.49 3.63 -10.09
N ILE A 71 -3.47 3.11 -9.35
CA ILE A 71 -3.53 1.71 -8.93
C ILE A 71 -4.94 1.21 -9.18
N ASP A 72 -5.02 0.05 -9.84
CA ASP A 72 -6.23 -0.73 -9.98
C ASP A 72 -5.98 -2.11 -9.34
N VAL A 73 -6.88 -2.52 -8.47
CA VAL A 73 -6.78 -3.80 -7.78
C VAL A 73 -8.16 -4.39 -7.53
N SER A 74 -8.30 -5.67 -7.84
CA SER A 74 -9.52 -6.42 -7.56
C SER A 74 -9.46 -7.05 -6.18
N GLY A 75 -10.56 -6.95 -5.44
CA GLY A 75 -10.70 -7.50 -4.09
C GLY A 75 -12.00 -8.27 -3.89
N LYS A 76 -11.98 -9.22 -2.97
CA LYS A 76 -13.17 -9.92 -2.47
C LYS A 76 -13.33 -9.63 -0.99
N ILE A 77 -14.50 -9.14 -0.60
CA ILE A 77 -14.86 -8.96 0.81
C ILE A 77 -15.24 -10.33 1.38
N LEU A 78 -14.74 -10.65 2.56
CA LEU A 78 -15.02 -11.89 3.27
C LEU A 78 -16.08 -11.64 4.33
N GLY A 79 -17.16 -12.43 4.32
CA GLY A 79 -18.15 -12.44 5.40
C GLY A 79 -18.92 -11.13 5.57
N LEU A 80 -19.38 -10.52 4.48
CA LEU A 80 -20.20 -9.31 4.58
C LEU A 80 -21.64 -9.66 4.97
N ASP A 81 -21.95 -9.57 6.26
CA ASP A 81 -23.28 -9.82 6.84
C ASP A 81 -23.99 -8.51 7.23
N THR A 82 -23.75 -7.43 6.48
CA THR A 82 -24.15 -6.07 6.87
C THR A 82 -24.91 -5.36 5.77
N GLN A 83 -25.85 -4.49 6.15
CA GLN A 83 -26.51 -3.53 5.25
C GLN A 83 -25.60 -2.35 4.85
N ILE A 84 -24.28 -2.44 5.08
CA ILE A 84 -23.39 -1.32 4.79
C ILE A 84 -23.21 -1.18 3.28
N ASP A 85 -23.43 0.04 2.81
CA ASP A 85 -23.21 0.45 1.43
C ASP A 85 -21.80 0.06 0.94
N ILE A 86 -21.77 -0.76 -0.11
CA ILE A 86 -20.56 -1.29 -0.74
C ILE A 86 -19.62 -0.19 -1.23
N ASP A 87 -20.14 0.95 -1.67
CA ASP A 87 -19.32 2.06 -2.15
C ASP A 87 -18.62 2.77 -0.98
N LYS A 88 -19.23 2.80 0.20
CA LYS A 88 -18.57 3.30 1.42
C LYS A 88 -17.44 2.36 1.85
N ILE A 89 -17.66 1.04 1.77
CA ILE A 89 -16.62 0.04 2.04
C ILE A 89 -15.45 0.21 1.07
N LYS A 90 -15.74 0.30 -0.23
CA LYS A 90 -14.73 0.52 -1.28
C LYS A 90 -13.88 1.75 -1.00
N ARG A 91 -14.49 2.90 -0.74
CA ARG A 91 -13.79 4.15 -0.42
C ARG A 91 -12.90 4.05 0.83
N LYS A 92 -13.31 3.26 1.83
CA LYS A 92 -12.48 3.00 3.01
C LYS A 92 -11.25 2.15 2.69
N PHE A 93 -11.39 1.12 1.86
CA PHE A 93 -10.24 0.37 1.38
C PHE A 93 -9.29 1.23 0.53
N GLU A 94 -9.82 2.04 -0.40
CA GLU A 94 -9.01 2.98 -1.19
C GLU A 94 -8.19 3.92 -0.29
N SER A 95 -8.82 4.47 0.74
CA SER A 95 -8.14 5.33 1.71
C SER A 95 -7.06 4.58 2.50
N GLN A 96 -7.31 3.33 2.88
CA GLN A 96 -6.35 2.50 3.61
C GLN A 96 -5.14 2.16 2.73
N ILE A 97 -5.37 1.73 1.49
CA ILE A 97 -4.33 1.45 0.50
C ILE A 97 -3.47 2.69 0.24
N LYS A 98 -4.11 3.84 0.03
CA LYS A 98 -3.41 5.13 -0.12
C LYS A 98 -2.54 5.46 1.08
N LYS A 99 -3.03 5.23 2.30
CA LYS A 99 -2.28 5.46 3.54
C LYS A 99 -1.04 4.58 3.62
N GLU A 100 -1.15 3.31 3.27
CA GLU A 100 -0.03 2.36 3.25
C GLU A 100 1.06 2.80 2.29
N ILE A 101 0.71 3.14 1.05
CA ILE A 101 1.65 3.62 0.02
C ILE A 101 2.38 4.88 0.48
N LEU A 102 1.63 5.88 0.97
CA LEU A 102 2.21 7.13 1.44
C LEU A 102 3.09 6.92 2.68
N SER A 103 2.71 6.01 3.58
CA SER A 103 3.51 5.69 4.77
C SER A 103 4.83 5.04 4.37
N THR A 104 4.79 3.98 3.57
CA THR A 104 6.00 3.30 3.08
C THR A 104 6.92 4.26 2.34
N PHE A 105 6.38 5.12 1.47
CA PHE A 105 7.18 6.12 0.76
C PHE A 105 7.87 7.11 1.71
N LYS A 106 7.14 7.66 2.70
CA LYS A 106 7.70 8.58 3.69
C LYS A 106 8.79 7.93 4.53
N ILE A 107 8.58 6.69 4.96
CA ILE A 107 9.56 5.93 5.76
C ILE A 107 10.83 5.69 4.93
N GLY A 108 10.68 5.31 3.66
CA GLY A 108 11.81 5.18 2.73
C GLY A 108 12.60 6.48 2.59
N LEU A 109 11.91 7.62 2.39
CA LEU A 109 12.57 8.93 2.33
C LEU A 109 13.32 9.30 3.62
N GLN A 110 12.77 8.96 4.79
CA GLN A 110 13.40 9.26 6.08
C GLN A 110 14.66 8.42 6.31
N ARG A 111 14.61 7.13 5.95
CA ARG A 111 15.66 6.17 6.30
C ARG A 111 16.73 6.01 5.23
N THR A 112 16.49 6.50 4.00
CA THR A 112 17.46 6.45 2.88
C THR A 112 18.11 7.80 2.57
N ARG A 113 17.63 8.92 3.14
CA ARG A 113 18.24 10.26 2.98
C ARG A 113 19.56 10.46 3.74
N THR A 114 20.03 9.48 4.49
CA THR A 114 21.28 9.56 5.27
C THR A 114 22.52 9.17 4.46
N LEU A 115 22.47 9.31 3.13
CA LEU A 115 23.60 9.10 2.20
C LEU A 115 24.05 10.45 1.63
#